data_AF-A0A942D274-F1
#
_entry.id   AF-A0A942D274-F1
#
_cell.length_a   1.000
_cell.length_b   1.000
_cell.length_c   1.000
_cell.angle_alpha   90.00
_cell.angle_beta   90.00
_cell.angle_gamma   90.00
#
_symmetry.space_group_name_H-M   'P 1'
#
loop_
_entity.id
_entity.type
_entity.pdbx_description
1 polymer ?
#
loop_
_entity_poly.entity_id
_entity_poly.type
_entity_poly.pdbx_seq_one_letter_code
_entity_poly.pdbx_strand_id
1 'polypeptide(L)'
;MATDTRALIEEIQPFEAQQEIEGGDVVLIDTREPHEYAETHLEGGKLVPPGLLADEIEAAAPDKSARTIVYCRSGNRSGIAAAQMQALGYTDVASVAGGILAWQEQGLPVVSATGMTAEQRDRYSRHTLLPEVGPDGQVKLLNAKVLLLGAGGLGAPAALYLAAAGIGTIGLVDDDVVDASNLQRQVIHNTERIGMPKTESARIFIEALNPDVEVVEHRVRLNAENILEIIGSYDVIVDGADNFPTRYLLNDASVRLRKPVVSASILSFDGQVSTFVPYEG
;
A
#
# COMPACT_ATOMS: atom_id res chain seq x y z
N MET A 1 43.58 -23.14 32.91
CA MET A 1 42.27 -22.59 33.31
C MET A 1 41.79 -21.75 32.15
N ALA A 2 40.88 -22.28 31.32
CA ALA A 2 40.30 -21.53 30.22
C ALA A 2 39.19 -20.65 30.81
N THR A 3 39.34 -19.34 30.70
CA THR A 3 38.37 -18.35 31.18
C THR A 3 37.16 -18.37 30.25
N ASP A 4 36.09 -19.02 30.70
CA ASP A 4 34.76 -18.96 30.07
C ASP A 4 34.26 -17.52 30.17
N THR A 5 34.47 -16.74 29.11
CA THR A 5 34.01 -15.36 29.00
C THR A 5 33.03 -15.28 27.84
N ARG A 6 31.93 -16.04 27.93
CA ARG A 6 30.74 -15.71 27.13
C ARG A 6 30.14 -14.45 27.73
N ALA A 7 30.46 -13.29 27.17
CA ALA A 7 29.63 -12.12 27.38
C ALA A 7 28.19 -12.52 27.02
N LEU A 8 27.26 -12.33 27.96
CA LEU A 8 25.84 -12.49 27.70
C LEU A 8 25.47 -11.41 26.69
N ILE A 9 25.19 -11.82 25.45
CA ILE A 9 24.63 -10.93 24.44
C ILE A 9 23.27 -10.46 24.97
N GLU A 10 23.05 -9.16 24.97
CA GLU A 10 21.73 -8.61 25.27
C GLU A 10 20.75 -9.05 24.18
N GLU A 11 19.64 -9.66 24.59
CA GLU A 11 18.55 -10.03 23.71
C GLU A 11 17.36 -9.09 23.97
N ILE A 12 17.01 -8.27 22.99
CA ILE A 12 15.95 -7.25 23.07
C ILE A 12 14.68 -7.74 22.38
N GLN A 13 13.50 -7.48 22.97
CA GLN A 13 12.24 -7.87 22.35
C GLN A 13 11.89 -6.96 21.16
N PRO A 14 11.17 -7.45 20.12
CA PRO A 14 10.88 -6.65 18.93
C PRO A 14 10.22 -5.29 19.21
N PHE A 15 9.24 -5.24 20.12
CA PHE A 15 8.55 -3.99 20.47
C PHE A 15 9.48 -2.98 21.19
N GLU A 16 10.38 -3.45 22.05
CA GLU A 16 11.36 -2.60 22.72
C GLU A 16 12.38 -2.07 21.72
N ALA A 17 12.86 -2.93 20.81
CA ALA A 17 13.76 -2.55 19.74
C ALA A 17 13.12 -1.50 18.81
N GLN A 18 11.82 -1.61 18.49
CA GLN A 18 11.11 -0.59 17.71
C GLN A 18 11.10 0.76 18.42
N GLN A 19 10.81 0.81 19.72
CA GLN A 19 10.82 2.07 20.47
C GLN A 19 12.21 2.73 20.47
N GLU A 20 13.28 1.94 20.63
CA GLU A 20 14.64 2.47 20.55
C GLU A 20 14.96 3.00 19.14
N ILE A 21 14.55 2.29 18.09
CA ILE A 21 14.74 2.71 16.69
C ILE A 21 13.98 4.03 16.41
N GLU A 22 12.75 4.16 16.88
CA GLU A 22 11.95 5.40 16.74
C GLU A 22 12.54 6.57 17.54
N GLY A 23 13.29 6.28 18.61
CA GLY A 23 14.07 7.27 19.37
C GLY A 23 15.22 7.90 18.58
N GLY A 24 15.67 7.27 17.49
CA GLY A 24 16.61 7.84 16.51
C GLY A 24 18.10 7.68 16.81
N ASP A 25 18.48 7.23 18.01
CA ASP A 25 19.87 7.10 18.46
C ASP A 25 20.40 5.65 18.35
N VAL A 26 19.98 4.91 17.32
CA VAL A 26 20.33 3.49 17.12
C VAL A 26 20.93 3.23 15.74
N VAL A 27 21.98 2.43 15.70
CA VAL A 27 22.48 1.82 14.46
C VAL A 27 21.83 0.45 14.28
N LEU A 28 21.07 0.26 13.20
CA LEU A 28 20.39 -1.00 12.92
C LEU A 28 21.16 -1.82 11.87
N ILE A 29 21.51 -3.06 12.20
CA ILE A 29 22.28 -3.96 11.34
C ILE A 29 21.46 -5.21 10.99
N ASP A 30 21.34 -5.50 9.70
CA ASP A 30 20.74 -6.73 9.19
C ASP A 30 21.84 -7.72 8.77
N THR A 31 21.90 -8.88 9.43
CA THR A 31 22.90 -9.92 9.13
C THR A 31 22.35 -11.06 8.28
N ARG A 32 21.38 -10.77 7.41
CA ARG A 32 20.87 -11.72 6.42
C ARG A 32 21.62 -11.64 5.10
N GLU A 33 21.24 -12.51 4.16
CA GLU A 33 21.77 -12.46 2.80
C GLU A 33 21.13 -11.33 1.98
N PRO A 34 21.79 -10.79 0.95
CA PRO A 34 21.27 -9.66 0.15
C PRO A 34 19.87 -9.87 -0.44
N HIS A 35 19.54 -11.10 -0.85
CA HIS A 35 18.21 -11.42 -1.37
C HIS A 35 17.13 -11.36 -0.28
N GLU A 36 17.43 -11.80 0.95
CA GLU A 36 16.50 -11.72 2.08
C GLU A 36 16.24 -10.26 2.48
N TYR A 37 17.29 -9.41 2.44
CA TYR A 37 17.17 -7.97 2.71
C TYR A 37 16.35 -7.25 1.63
N ALA A 38 16.60 -7.57 0.36
CA ALA A 38 15.87 -7.01 -0.76
C ALA A 38 14.37 -7.32 -0.66
N GLU A 39 14.00 -8.56 -0.34
CA GLU A 39 12.58 -8.93 -0.18
C GLU A 39 11.89 -8.11 0.91
N THR A 40 12.49 -8.03 2.09
CA THR A 40 11.97 -7.26 3.22
C THR A 40 13.04 -7.02 4.26
N HIS A 41 13.09 -5.84 4.86
CA HIS A 41 14.02 -5.45 5.92
C HIS A 41 13.39 -4.41 6.85
N LEU A 42 14.00 -4.15 7.99
CA LEU A 42 13.61 -3.07 8.89
C LEU A 42 14.10 -1.73 8.35
N GLU A 43 13.27 -0.68 8.45
CA GLU A 43 13.62 0.66 7.96
C GLU A 43 14.91 1.17 8.60
N GLY A 44 15.78 1.80 7.80
CA GLY A 44 17.09 2.27 8.26
C GLY A 44 18.13 1.16 8.52
N GLY A 45 17.76 -0.11 8.39
CA GLY A 45 18.67 -1.24 8.56
C GLY A 45 19.80 -1.25 7.52
N LYS A 46 21.04 -1.39 7.98
CA LYS A 46 22.22 -1.56 7.11
C LYS A 46 22.54 -3.03 6.96
N LEU A 47 22.57 -3.52 5.73
CA LEU A 47 22.91 -4.90 5.42
C LEU A 47 24.40 -5.16 5.65
N VAL A 48 24.72 -6.13 6.51
CA VAL A 48 26.07 -6.64 6.74
C VAL A 48 26.02 -8.17 6.86
N PRO A 49 26.20 -8.92 5.76
CA PRO A 49 26.07 -10.37 5.77
C PRO A 49 27.07 -11.04 6.73
N PRO A 50 26.76 -12.21 7.32
CA PRO A 50 27.58 -12.82 8.36
C PRO A 50 29.03 -13.10 7.92
N GLY A 51 29.22 -13.48 6.66
CA GLY A 51 30.55 -13.74 6.09
C GLY A 51 31.41 -12.51 5.88
N LEU A 52 30.82 -11.31 5.92
CA LEU A 52 31.49 -10.02 5.68
C LEU A 52 31.53 -9.16 6.94
N LEU A 53 30.96 -9.62 8.06
CA LEU A 53 30.80 -8.84 9.29
C LEU A 53 32.14 -8.26 9.79
N ALA A 54 33.22 -9.04 9.81
CA ALA A 54 34.51 -8.57 10.30
C ALA A 54 35.10 -7.42 9.45
N ASP A 55 34.79 -7.41 8.15
CA ASP A 55 35.38 -6.49 7.18
C ASP A 55 34.51 -5.24 6.97
N GLU A 56 33.18 -5.38 7.09
CA GLU A 56 32.22 -4.31 6.73
C GLU A 56 31.56 -3.63 7.93
N ILE A 57 31.60 -4.22 9.13
CA ILE A 57 30.85 -3.67 10.27
C ILE A 57 31.33 -2.27 10.68
N GLU A 58 32.62 -1.99 10.61
CA GLU A 58 33.18 -0.67 10.96
C GLU A 58 32.72 0.44 9.99
N ALA A 59 32.45 0.09 8.72
CA ALA A 59 31.86 1.02 7.77
C ALA A 59 30.36 1.25 8.07
N ALA A 60 29.64 0.21 8.46
CA ALA A 60 28.22 0.29 8.79
C ALA A 60 27.95 0.98 10.14
N ALA A 61 28.80 0.73 11.14
CA ALA A 61 28.68 1.20 12.52
C ALA A 61 30.04 1.72 13.05
N PRO A 62 30.51 2.91 12.60
CA PRO A 62 31.86 3.39 12.93
C PRO A 62 32.07 3.74 14.41
N ASP A 63 31.01 4.14 15.12
CA ASP A 63 31.07 4.40 16.55
C ASP A 63 30.79 3.13 17.34
N LYS A 64 31.85 2.55 17.92
CA LYS A 64 31.78 1.32 18.73
C LYS A 64 31.09 1.51 20.09
N SER A 65 30.80 2.75 20.48
CA SER A 65 30.04 3.07 21.69
C SER A 65 28.58 3.42 21.43
N ALA A 66 28.18 3.57 20.16
CA ALA A 66 26.78 3.81 19.81
C ALA A 66 25.92 2.56 20.01
N ARG A 67 24.67 2.79 20.43
CA ARG A 67 23.67 1.73 20.57
C ARG A 67 23.46 1.05 19.22
N THR A 68 23.76 -0.24 19.14
CA THR A 68 23.65 -1.02 17.91
C THR A 68 22.71 -2.20 18.08
N ILE A 69 21.63 -2.23 17.31
CA ILE A 69 20.69 -3.35 17.28
C ILE A 69 20.97 -4.21 16.04
N VAL A 70 21.11 -5.51 16.25
CA VAL A 70 21.41 -6.47 15.20
C VAL A 70 20.27 -7.46 15.07
N TYR A 71 19.84 -7.74 13.85
CA TYR A 71 18.80 -8.74 13.62
C TYR A 71 19.13 -9.61 12.41
N CYS A 72 18.45 -10.75 12.36
CA CYS A 72 18.52 -11.66 11.23
C CYS A 72 17.13 -12.24 10.96
N ARG A 73 17.05 -13.39 10.30
CA ARG A 73 15.76 -14.07 10.07
C ARG A 73 15.07 -14.50 11.37
N SER A 74 15.79 -15.20 12.27
CA SER A 74 15.18 -15.90 13.41
C SER A 74 15.93 -15.73 14.74
N GLY A 75 16.78 -14.71 14.87
CA GLY A 75 17.62 -14.45 16.07
C GLY A 75 18.97 -15.19 16.12
N ASN A 76 19.11 -16.33 15.44
CA ASN A 76 20.32 -17.16 15.55
C ASN A 76 21.60 -16.51 14.98
N ARG A 77 21.52 -15.95 13.76
CA ARG A 77 22.68 -15.31 13.10
C ARG A 77 23.06 -14.01 13.79
N SER A 78 22.06 -13.22 14.20
CA SER A 78 22.27 -11.94 14.87
C SER A 78 22.89 -12.09 16.26
N GLY A 79 22.57 -13.15 17.01
CA GLY A 79 23.26 -13.45 18.25
C GLY A 79 24.76 -13.71 18.04
N ILE A 80 25.11 -14.55 17.05
CA ILE A 80 26.53 -14.81 16.72
C ILE A 80 27.24 -13.52 16.28
N ALA A 81 26.58 -12.73 15.44
CA ALA A 81 27.12 -11.45 14.98
C ALA A 81 27.33 -10.47 16.14
N ALA A 82 26.39 -10.37 17.08
CA ALA A 82 26.51 -9.50 18.25
C ALA A 82 27.71 -9.89 19.14
N ALA A 83 27.93 -11.19 19.38
CA ALA A 83 29.14 -11.65 20.09
C ALA A 83 30.43 -11.31 19.34
N GLN A 84 30.43 -11.44 18.01
CA GLN A 84 31.58 -11.08 17.19
C GLN A 84 31.84 -9.56 17.22
N MET A 85 30.79 -8.73 17.20
CA MET A 85 30.89 -7.29 17.37
C MET A 85 31.46 -6.92 18.74
N GLN A 86 31.00 -7.54 19.82
CA GLN A 86 31.59 -7.35 21.15
C GLN A 86 33.09 -7.68 21.17
N ALA A 87 33.51 -8.77 20.51
CA ALA A 87 34.92 -9.13 20.37
C ALA A 87 35.73 -8.10 19.54
N LEU A 88 35.08 -7.37 18.63
CA LEU A 88 35.67 -6.27 17.85
C LEU A 88 35.66 -4.92 18.59
N GLY A 89 35.17 -4.89 19.84
CA GLY A 89 35.19 -3.73 20.72
C GLY A 89 33.91 -2.90 20.73
N TYR A 90 32.81 -3.37 20.13
CA TYR A 90 31.50 -2.73 20.28
C TYR A 90 30.97 -2.96 21.69
N THR A 91 30.56 -1.88 22.36
CA THR A 91 30.27 -1.90 23.80
C THR A 91 28.78 -1.95 24.13
N ASP A 92 27.93 -1.58 23.17
CA ASP A 92 26.47 -1.50 23.35
C ASP A 92 25.76 -2.15 22.15
N VAL A 93 25.60 -3.48 22.22
CA VAL A 93 25.05 -4.30 21.13
C VAL A 93 23.96 -5.23 21.65
N ALA A 94 22.78 -5.15 21.04
CA ALA A 94 21.66 -6.04 21.31
C ALA A 94 21.24 -6.85 20.06
N SER A 95 20.81 -8.10 20.26
CA SER A 95 20.21 -8.93 19.22
C SER A 95 18.70 -8.96 19.36
N VAL A 96 17.95 -8.75 18.28
CA VAL A 96 16.49 -8.86 18.30
C VAL A 96 16.06 -10.32 18.50
N ALA A 97 15.32 -10.56 19.58
CA ALA A 97 14.75 -11.86 19.93
C ALA A 97 13.86 -12.36 18.79
N GLY A 98 14.13 -13.58 18.29
CA GLY A 98 13.34 -14.17 17.19
C GLY A 98 13.50 -13.49 15.81
N GLY A 99 14.34 -12.46 15.70
CA GLY A 99 14.65 -11.77 14.44
C GLY A 99 13.44 -11.12 13.76
N ILE A 100 13.55 -10.90 12.44
CA ILE A 100 12.48 -10.26 11.65
C ILE A 100 11.20 -11.11 11.57
N LEU A 101 11.27 -12.42 11.80
CA LEU A 101 10.06 -13.26 11.86
C LEU A 101 9.19 -12.90 13.08
N ALA A 102 9.79 -12.80 14.26
CA ALA A 102 9.06 -12.39 15.47
C ALA A 102 8.60 -10.92 15.39
N TRP A 103 9.39 -10.06 14.72
CA TRP A 103 9.01 -8.68 14.43
C TRP A 103 7.72 -8.60 13.58
N GLN A 104 7.66 -9.38 12.50
CA GLN A 104 6.48 -9.43 11.61
C GLN A 104 5.27 -10.10 12.29
N GLU A 105 5.48 -11.13 13.11
CA GLU A 105 4.40 -11.78 13.87
C GLU A 105 3.72 -10.81 14.84
N GLN A 106 4.46 -9.83 15.35
CA GLN A 106 3.95 -8.76 16.20
C GLN A 106 3.33 -7.58 15.42
N GLY A 107 3.27 -7.66 14.08
CA GLY A 107 2.69 -6.61 13.23
C GLY A 107 3.54 -5.33 13.16
N LEU A 108 4.84 -5.43 13.44
CA LEU A 108 5.74 -4.27 13.44
C LEU A 108 6.19 -3.92 12.01
N PRO A 109 6.47 -2.63 11.73
CA PRO A 109 6.69 -2.14 10.37
C PRO A 109 7.95 -2.72 9.73
N VAL A 110 7.88 -3.00 8.43
CA VAL A 110 9.01 -3.43 7.60
C VAL A 110 9.00 -2.67 6.28
N VAL A 111 10.17 -2.44 5.71
CA VAL A 111 10.35 -2.05 4.31
C VAL A 111 10.34 -3.33 3.48
N SER A 112 9.59 -3.36 2.38
CA SER A 112 9.69 -4.43 1.38
C SER A 112 10.13 -3.84 0.04
N ALA A 113 10.82 -4.61 -0.80
CA ALA A 113 11.07 -4.22 -2.19
C ALA A 113 9.79 -3.89 -2.97
N THR A 114 8.64 -4.38 -2.48
CA THR A 114 7.35 -4.12 -3.10
C THR A 114 6.75 -2.80 -2.61
N GLY A 115 7.10 -2.26 -1.42
CA GLY A 115 6.42 -1.07 -0.89
C GLY A 115 5.00 -1.37 -0.38
N MET A 116 4.77 -2.58 0.14
CA MET A 116 3.50 -2.98 0.78
C MET A 116 3.74 -3.30 2.26
N THR A 117 2.81 -2.94 3.14
CA THR A 117 2.84 -3.35 4.56
C THR A 117 2.60 -4.86 4.70
N ALA A 118 2.77 -5.40 5.91
CA ALA A 118 2.47 -6.81 6.18
C ALA A 118 0.98 -7.13 5.95
N GLU A 119 0.09 -6.25 6.42
CA GLU A 119 -1.36 -6.36 6.29
C GLU A 119 -1.78 -6.33 4.82
N GLN A 120 -1.19 -5.42 4.04
CA GLN A 120 -1.43 -5.32 2.60
C GLN A 120 -0.97 -6.59 1.87
N ARG A 121 0.19 -7.15 2.23
CA ARG A 121 0.67 -8.41 1.64
C ARG A 121 -0.29 -9.57 1.91
N ASP A 122 -0.83 -9.67 3.12
CA ASP A 122 -1.81 -10.71 3.45
C ASP A 122 -3.11 -10.51 2.66
N ARG A 123 -3.67 -9.29 2.69
CA ARG A 123 -4.90 -8.89 1.98
C ARG A 123 -4.82 -9.17 0.48
N TYR A 124 -3.73 -8.76 -0.17
CA TYR A 124 -3.56 -8.85 -1.63
C TYR A 124 -2.78 -10.08 -2.09
N SER A 125 -2.50 -11.04 -1.20
CA SER A 125 -1.75 -12.26 -1.49
C SER A 125 -2.24 -12.98 -2.75
N ARG A 126 -3.57 -13.06 -2.93
CA ARG A 126 -4.20 -13.70 -4.10
C ARG A 126 -3.97 -12.95 -5.41
N HIS A 127 -3.80 -11.63 -5.38
CA HIS A 127 -3.47 -10.84 -6.57
C HIS A 127 -1.98 -10.97 -6.91
N THR A 128 -1.10 -10.97 -5.91
CA THR A 128 0.35 -11.08 -6.14
C THR A 128 0.77 -12.43 -6.73
N LEU A 129 -0.09 -13.45 -6.62
CA LEU A 129 0.11 -14.76 -7.24
C LEU A 129 -0.26 -14.79 -8.74
N LEU A 130 -0.99 -13.78 -9.24
CA LEU A 130 -1.35 -13.70 -10.66
C LEU A 130 -0.12 -13.21 -11.45
N PRO A 131 0.36 -13.97 -12.45
CA PRO A 131 1.57 -13.62 -13.20
C PRO A 131 1.52 -12.23 -13.85
N GLU A 132 0.36 -11.80 -14.33
CA GLU A 132 0.15 -10.51 -15.00
C GLU A 132 0.05 -9.32 -14.03
N VAL A 133 -0.13 -9.58 -12.73
CA VAL A 133 -0.16 -8.56 -11.67
C VAL A 133 1.15 -8.59 -10.90
N GLY A 134 1.42 -9.71 -10.21
CA GLY A 134 2.59 -9.85 -9.35
C GLY A 134 2.62 -8.80 -8.21
N PRO A 135 3.70 -8.78 -7.42
CA PRO A 135 3.87 -7.77 -6.38
C PRO A 135 3.95 -6.35 -6.95
N ASP A 136 4.70 -6.15 -8.05
CA ASP A 136 4.87 -4.84 -8.67
C ASP A 136 3.56 -4.26 -9.22
N GLY A 137 2.71 -5.10 -9.80
CA GLY A 137 1.39 -4.67 -10.29
C GLY A 137 0.46 -4.29 -9.15
N GLN A 138 0.48 -5.03 -8.04
CA GLN A 138 -0.32 -4.66 -6.86
C GLN A 138 0.11 -3.30 -6.30
N VAL A 139 1.40 -3.01 -6.32
CA VAL A 139 1.95 -1.73 -5.86
C VAL A 139 1.57 -0.60 -6.79
N LYS A 140 1.53 -0.85 -8.10
CA LYS A 140 0.96 0.10 -9.05
C LYS A 140 -0.51 0.38 -8.76
N LEU A 141 -1.31 -0.63 -8.41
CA LEU A 141 -2.72 -0.43 -8.02
C LEU A 141 -2.83 0.43 -6.75
N LEU A 142 -2.03 0.13 -5.72
CA LEU A 142 -1.98 0.89 -4.46
C LEU A 142 -1.56 2.36 -4.65
N ASN A 143 -0.85 2.68 -5.72
CA ASN A 143 -0.45 4.05 -6.03
C ASN A 143 -1.35 4.72 -7.10
N ALA A 144 -2.27 3.97 -7.71
CA ALA A 144 -3.12 4.47 -8.77
C ALA A 144 -4.29 5.30 -8.24
N LYS A 145 -4.70 6.29 -9.03
CA LYS A 145 -5.86 7.14 -8.77
C LYS A 145 -6.92 6.93 -9.85
N VAL A 146 -8.10 6.45 -9.48
CA VAL A 146 -9.21 6.20 -10.40
C VAL A 146 -10.37 7.13 -10.09
N LEU A 147 -10.92 7.79 -11.11
CA LEU A 147 -12.13 8.59 -10.98
C LEU A 147 -13.35 7.81 -11.48
N LEU A 148 -14.36 7.64 -10.64
CA LEU A 148 -15.67 7.11 -11.01
C LEU A 148 -16.65 8.25 -11.27
N LEU A 149 -17.18 8.31 -12.49
CA LEU A 149 -18.24 9.25 -12.85
C LEU A 149 -19.60 8.59 -12.63
N GLY A 150 -20.23 8.98 -11.53
CA GLY A 150 -21.46 8.40 -11.01
C GLY A 150 -21.17 7.24 -10.05
N ALA A 151 -21.87 7.23 -8.92
CA ALA A 151 -21.95 6.11 -7.98
C ALA A 151 -23.24 5.30 -8.17
N GLY A 152 -23.82 5.36 -9.38
CA GLY A 152 -25.07 4.71 -9.76
C GLY A 152 -24.92 3.23 -10.15
N GLY A 153 -25.78 2.73 -11.05
CA GLY A 153 -25.84 1.29 -11.37
C GLY A 153 -24.58 0.72 -12.04
N LEU A 154 -23.78 1.57 -12.70
CA LEU A 154 -22.49 1.19 -13.28
C LEU A 154 -21.34 1.46 -12.31
N GLY A 155 -21.35 2.63 -11.66
CA GLY A 155 -20.30 3.03 -10.72
C GLY A 155 -20.27 2.20 -9.44
N ALA A 156 -21.42 1.77 -8.93
CA ALA A 156 -21.51 0.97 -7.71
C ALA A 156 -20.72 -0.36 -7.79
N PRO A 157 -20.95 -1.25 -8.78
CA PRO A 157 -20.15 -2.45 -8.91
C PRO A 157 -18.69 -2.17 -9.29
N ALA A 158 -18.40 -1.09 -10.03
CA ALA A 158 -17.02 -0.71 -10.32
C ALA A 158 -16.27 -0.31 -9.04
N ALA A 159 -16.86 0.54 -8.20
CA ALA A 159 -16.32 0.95 -6.90
C ALA A 159 -16.03 -0.24 -5.99
N LEU A 160 -16.96 -1.20 -5.93
CA LEU A 160 -16.80 -2.44 -5.16
C LEU A 160 -15.49 -3.17 -5.51
N TYR A 161 -15.28 -3.43 -6.81
CA TYR A 161 -14.12 -4.21 -7.24
C TYR A 161 -12.83 -3.42 -7.29
N LEU A 162 -12.87 -2.12 -7.59
CA LEU A 162 -11.68 -1.25 -7.51
C LEU A 162 -11.20 -1.11 -6.06
N ALA A 163 -12.13 -0.94 -5.11
CA ALA A 163 -11.80 -0.91 -3.70
C ALA A 163 -11.22 -2.25 -3.23
N ALA A 164 -11.86 -3.37 -3.59
CA ALA A 164 -11.34 -4.71 -3.27
C ALA A 164 -9.97 -4.99 -3.89
N ALA A 165 -9.70 -4.43 -5.08
CA ALA A 165 -8.42 -4.55 -5.76
C ALA A 165 -7.29 -3.76 -5.08
N GLY A 166 -7.61 -2.83 -4.19
CA GLY A 166 -6.63 -1.97 -3.53
C GLY A 166 -6.16 -0.83 -4.42
N ILE A 167 -7.06 -0.21 -5.19
CA ILE A 167 -6.76 1.07 -5.84
C ILE A 167 -6.50 2.11 -4.74
N GLY A 168 -5.34 2.78 -4.80
CA GLY A 168 -4.91 3.72 -3.75
C GLY A 168 -5.88 4.84 -3.49
N THR A 169 -6.31 5.54 -4.55
CA THR A 169 -7.29 6.63 -4.44
C THR A 169 -8.46 6.41 -5.39
N ILE A 170 -9.69 6.47 -4.86
CA ILE A 170 -10.92 6.46 -5.65
C ILE A 170 -11.61 7.82 -5.52
N GLY A 171 -11.67 8.56 -6.61
CA GLY A 171 -12.52 9.75 -6.74
C GLY A 171 -13.95 9.37 -7.11
N LEU A 172 -14.94 9.99 -6.47
CA LEU A 172 -16.36 9.75 -6.73
C LEU A 172 -17.03 11.06 -7.15
N VAL A 173 -17.57 11.13 -8.37
CA VAL A 173 -18.34 12.28 -8.84
C VAL A 173 -19.81 11.93 -8.94
N ASP A 174 -20.66 12.52 -8.11
CA ASP A 174 -22.11 12.33 -8.15
C ASP A 174 -22.80 13.47 -7.40
N ASP A 175 -23.88 14.04 -7.95
CA ASP A 175 -24.68 15.10 -7.33
C ASP A 175 -26.02 14.61 -6.76
N ASP A 176 -26.34 13.32 -6.92
CA ASP A 176 -27.56 12.73 -6.40
C ASP A 176 -27.44 12.24 -4.95
N VAL A 177 -28.60 11.93 -4.39
CA VAL A 177 -28.75 11.19 -3.14
C VAL A 177 -29.22 9.75 -3.40
N VAL A 178 -29.02 8.87 -2.41
CA VAL A 178 -29.50 7.49 -2.44
C VAL A 178 -31.03 7.47 -2.41
N ASP A 179 -31.63 6.73 -3.34
CA ASP A 179 -33.08 6.56 -3.46
C ASP A 179 -33.48 5.08 -3.42
N ALA A 180 -34.60 4.76 -2.76
CA ALA A 180 -35.09 3.39 -2.61
C ALA A 180 -35.31 2.68 -3.96
N SER A 181 -35.81 3.40 -4.98
CA SER A 181 -36.06 2.85 -6.32
C SER A 181 -34.78 2.42 -7.04
N ASN A 182 -33.63 2.90 -6.58
CA ASN A 182 -32.34 2.69 -7.19
C ASN A 182 -31.56 1.51 -6.57
N LEU A 183 -31.97 1.06 -5.37
CA LEU A 183 -31.29 -0.01 -4.62
C LEU A 183 -31.29 -1.37 -5.33
N GLN A 184 -32.23 -1.61 -6.26
CA GLN A 184 -32.28 -2.86 -7.04
C GLN A 184 -31.04 -3.10 -7.92
N ARG A 185 -30.23 -2.06 -8.18
CA ARG A 185 -29.00 -2.14 -8.99
C ARG A 185 -27.79 -1.40 -8.41
N GLN A 186 -27.97 -0.52 -7.43
CA GLN A 186 -26.88 0.25 -6.80
C GLN A 186 -26.41 -0.46 -5.53
N VAL A 187 -25.69 -1.57 -5.71
CA VAL A 187 -25.43 -2.59 -4.68
C VAL A 187 -24.55 -2.16 -3.51
N ILE A 188 -23.88 -1.01 -3.60
CA ILE A 188 -23.06 -0.45 -2.50
C ILE A 188 -23.87 0.47 -1.58
N HIS A 189 -25.11 0.78 -1.94
CA HIS A 189 -26.05 1.56 -1.12
C HIS A 189 -27.03 0.62 -0.42
N ASN A 190 -27.67 1.12 0.63
CA ASN A 190 -28.64 0.33 1.41
C ASN A 190 -29.78 1.21 1.92
N THR A 191 -30.83 0.58 2.45
CA THR A 191 -32.04 1.25 2.94
C THR A 191 -31.77 2.27 4.06
N GLU A 192 -30.78 2.01 4.91
CA GLU A 192 -30.42 2.90 6.03
C GLU A 192 -29.81 4.22 5.55
N ARG A 193 -29.26 4.25 4.34
CA ARG A 193 -28.60 5.42 3.75
C ARG A 193 -29.47 6.18 2.74
N ILE A 194 -30.77 5.90 2.65
CA ILE A 194 -31.69 6.67 1.78
C ILE A 194 -31.66 8.16 2.16
N GLY A 195 -31.55 9.04 1.15
CA GLY A 195 -31.42 10.49 1.31
C GLY A 195 -29.99 10.98 1.57
N MET A 196 -29.04 10.08 1.84
CA MET A 196 -27.61 10.41 1.93
C MET A 196 -27.05 10.70 0.53
N PRO A 197 -26.12 11.66 0.35
CA PRO A 197 -25.39 11.82 -0.90
C PRO A 197 -24.76 10.50 -1.35
N LYS A 198 -24.87 10.17 -2.64
CA LYS A 198 -24.36 8.88 -3.14
C LYS A 198 -22.85 8.76 -2.94
N THR A 199 -22.09 9.85 -3.11
CA THR A 199 -20.64 9.88 -2.86
C THR A 199 -20.31 9.48 -1.43
N GLU A 200 -21.07 9.98 -0.45
CA GLU A 200 -20.88 9.71 0.97
C GLU A 200 -21.24 8.25 1.30
N SER A 201 -22.38 7.77 0.80
CA SER A 201 -22.77 6.39 1.01
C SER A 201 -21.79 5.41 0.38
N ALA A 202 -21.21 5.75 -0.78
CA ALA A 202 -20.20 4.95 -1.44
C ALA A 202 -18.87 4.97 -0.68
N ARG A 203 -18.44 6.14 -0.17
CA ARG A 203 -17.26 6.26 0.69
C ARG A 203 -17.34 5.34 1.91
N ILE A 204 -18.46 5.41 2.66
CA ILE A 204 -18.68 4.54 3.83
C ILE A 204 -18.56 3.06 3.46
N PHE A 205 -19.08 2.67 2.30
CA PHE A 205 -18.96 1.30 1.82
C PHE A 205 -17.50 0.91 1.49
N ILE A 206 -16.80 1.76 0.73
CA ILE A 206 -15.42 1.52 0.30
C ILE A 206 -14.48 1.41 1.50
N GLU A 207 -14.52 2.37 2.43
CA GLU A 207 -13.67 2.38 3.63
C GLU A 207 -13.94 1.17 4.53
N ALA A 208 -15.20 0.74 4.64
CA ALA A 208 -15.57 -0.46 5.41
C ALA A 208 -15.08 -1.76 4.76
N LEU A 209 -15.02 -1.80 3.42
CA LEU A 209 -14.52 -2.96 2.67
C LEU A 209 -12.98 -3.02 2.68
N ASN A 210 -12.35 -1.88 2.45
CA ASN A 210 -10.91 -1.77 2.35
C ASN A 210 -10.41 -0.42 2.90
N PRO A 211 -9.84 -0.39 4.12
CA PRO A 211 -9.36 0.83 4.75
C PRO A 211 -8.08 1.40 4.10
N ASP A 212 -7.43 0.64 3.20
CA ASP A 212 -6.24 1.10 2.47
C ASP A 212 -6.59 2.14 1.39
N VAL A 213 -7.88 2.26 1.03
CA VAL A 213 -8.35 3.10 -0.08
C VAL A 213 -8.71 4.50 0.40
N GLU A 214 -8.04 5.51 -0.14
CA GLU A 214 -8.43 6.91 0.03
C GLU A 214 -9.62 7.24 -0.88
N VAL A 215 -10.69 7.80 -0.32
CA VAL A 215 -11.86 8.22 -1.10
C VAL A 215 -11.97 9.74 -1.16
N VAL A 216 -12.06 10.29 -2.38
CA VAL A 216 -12.24 11.72 -2.62
C VAL A 216 -13.63 11.98 -3.18
N GLU A 217 -14.46 12.70 -2.44
CA GLU A 217 -15.83 13.03 -2.85
C GLU A 217 -15.89 14.33 -3.66
N HIS A 218 -16.49 14.26 -4.85
CA HIS A 218 -16.83 15.40 -5.71
C HIS A 218 -18.36 15.49 -5.83
N ARG A 219 -19.00 16.20 -4.90
CA ARG A 219 -20.48 16.37 -4.84
C ARG A 219 -20.97 17.43 -5.83
N VAL A 220 -20.64 17.23 -7.10
CA VAL A 220 -20.90 18.19 -8.18
C VAL A 220 -21.32 17.47 -9.44
N ARG A 221 -22.09 18.16 -10.27
CA ARG A 221 -22.30 17.76 -11.65
C ARG A 221 -21.10 18.19 -12.49
N LEU A 222 -20.55 17.28 -13.29
CA LEU A 222 -19.49 17.63 -14.23
C LEU A 222 -20.01 18.58 -15.32
N ASN A 223 -19.24 19.62 -15.57
CA ASN A 223 -19.50 20.63 -16.59
C ASN A 223 -18.16 21.18 -17.14
N ALA A 224 -18.25 22.06 -18.13
CA ALA A 224 -17.07 22.60 -18.81
C ALA A 224 -16.14 23.44 -17.90
N GLU A 225 -16.66 23.95 -16.77
CA GLU A 225 -15.90 24.78 -15.84
C GLU A 225 -15.04 23.94 -14.88
N ASN A 226 -15.51 22.74 -14.50
CA ASN A 226 -14.84 21.91 -13.48
C ASN A 226 -14.14 20.66 -14.03
N ILE A 227 -14.50 20.17 -15.23
CA ILE A 227 -14.08 18.83 -15.67
C ILE A 227 -12.56 18.69 -15.78
N LEU A 228 -11.87 19.70 -16.32
CA LEU A 228 -10.42 19.61 -16.55
C LEU A 228 -9.64 19.55 -15.23
N GLU A 229 -10.08 20.29 -14.23
CA GLU A 229 -9.49 20.27 -12.89
C GLU A 229 -9.69 18.92 -12.21
N ILE A 230 -10.95 18.44 -12.20
CA ILE A 230 -11.31 17.20 -11.53
C ILE A 230 -10.59 16.01 -12.17
N ILE A 231 -10.77 15.77 -13.48
CA ILE A 231 -10.21 14.57 -14.12
C ILE A 231 -8.69 14.61 -14.24
N GLY A 232 -8.08 15.81 -14.23
CA GLY A 232 -6.63 15.98 -14.34
C GLY A 232 -5.85 15.29 -13.22
N SER A 233 -6.46 15.15 -12.04
CA SER A 233 -5.86 14.60 -10.83
C SER A 233 -5.86 13.06 -10.74
N TYR A 234 -6.42 12.38 -11.74
CA TYR A 234 -6.59 10.92 -11.75
C TYR A 234 -5.88 10.27 -12.94
N ASP A 235 -5.50 9.00 -12.81
CA ASP A 235 -4.78 8.25 -13.83
C ASP A 235 -5.74 7.62 -14.85
N VAL A 236 -6.87 7.09 -14.38
CA VAL A 236 -7.89 6.44 -15.22
C VAL A 236 -9.28 6.96 -14.84
N ILE A 237 -10.11 7.19 -15.85
CA ILE A 237 -11.51 7.60 -15.65
C ILE A 237 -12.43 6.43 -16.01
N VAL A 238 -13.38 6.14 -15.13
CA VAL A 238 -14.46 5.17 -15.38
C VAL A 238 -15.76 5.94 -15.56
N ASP A 239 -16.29 5.88 -16.77
CA ASP A 239 -17.50 6.59 -17.17
C ASP A 239 -18.75 5.73 -16.93
N GLY A 240 -19.43 6.04 -15.84
CA GLY A 240 -20.77 5.56 -15.52
C GLY A 240 -21.86 6.60 -15.73
N ALA A 241 -21.58 7.72 -16.43
CA ALA A 241 -22.52 8.81 -16.62
C ALA A 241 -23.71 8.34 -17.47
N ASP A 242 -24.92 8.76 -17.11
CA ASP A 242 -26.16 8.30 -17.76
C ASP A 242 -26.67 9.25 -18.85
N ASN A 243 -25.92 10.30 -19.18
CA ASN A 243 -26.35 11.31 -20.13
C ASN A 243 -25.26 11.67 -21.15
N PHE A 244 -25.70 11.92 -22.39
CA PHE A 244 -24.80 12.23 -23.51
C PHE A 244 -23.93 13.47 -23.31
N PRO A 245 -24.45 14.62 -22.79
CA PRO A 245 -23.62 15.82 -22.61
C PRO A 245 -22.37 15.59 -21.77
N THR A 246 -22.47 14.88 -20.64
CA THR A 246 -21.31 14.55 -19.80
C THR A 246 -20.32 13.64 -20.54
N ARG A 247 -20.81 12.67 -21.33
CA ARG A 247 -19.94 11.76 -22.10
C ARG A 247 -19.15 12.47 -23.19
N TYR A 248 -19.78 13.38 -23.94
CA TYR A 248 -19.08 14.19 -24.95
C TYR A 248 -18.05 15.10 -24.30
N LEU A 249 -18.42 15.76 -23.21
CA LEU A 249 -17.51 16.62 -22.46
C LEU A 249 -16.31 15.83 -21.92
N LEU A 250 -16.55 14.64 -21.38
CA LEU A 250 -15.51 13.74 -20.89
C LEU A 250 -14.55 13.33 -22.00
N ASN A 251 -15.07 12.95 -23.17
CA ASN A 251 -14.23 12.60 -24.32
C ASN A 251 -13.29 13.74 -24.70
N ASP A 252 -13.82 14.96 -24.82
CA ASP A 252 -13.00 16.12 -25.19
C ASP A 252 -11.93 16.43 -24.14
N ALA A 253 -12.31 16.34 -22.86
CA ALA A 253 -11.40 16.56 -21.74
C ALA A 253 -10.33 15.47 -21.64
N SER A 254 -10.69 14.20 -21.84
CA SER A 254 -9.79 13.06 -21.74
C SER A 254 -8.74 13.05 -22.85
N VAL A 255 -9.11 13.42 -24.08
CA VAL A 255 -8.16 13.59 -25.20
C VAL A 255 -7.18 14.72 -24.92
N ARG A 256 -7.63 15.85 -24.36
CA ARG A 256 -6.77 16.99 -24.01
C ARG A 256 -5.77 16.65 -22.90
N LEU A 257 -6.23 15.92 -21.89
CA LEU A 257 -5.44 15.58 -20.69
C LEU A 257 -4.74 14.22 -20.80
N ARG A 258 -4.90 13.51 -21.92
CA ARG A 258 -4.35 12.17 -22.17
C ARG A 258 -4.77 11.16 -21.10
N LYS A 259 -6.03 11.23 -20.68
CA LYS A 259 -6.58 10.32 -19.67
C LYS A 259 -7.27 9.15 -20.35
N PRO A 260 -6.88 7.89 -20.08
CA PRO A 260 -7.65 6.74 -20.52
C PRO A 260 -9.05 6.75 -19.88
N VAL A 261 -10.05 6.37 -20.67
CA VAL A 261 -11.45 6.28 -20.24
C VAL A 261 -11.97 4.87 -20.47
N VAL A 262 -12.46 4.23 -19.41
CA VAL A 262 -13.27 3.01 -19.50
C VAL A 262 -14.73 3.44 -19.47
N SER A 263 -15.41 3.37 -20.61
CA SER A 263 -16.80 3.80 -20.72
C SER A 263 -17.73 2.61 -20.81
N ALA A 264 -18.80 2.63 -20.01
CA ALA A 264 -19.85 1.64 -20.06
C ALA A 264 -21.21 2.31 -20.21
N SER A 265 -22.17 1.62 -20.82
CA SER A 265 -23.57 2.06 -20.91
C SER A 265 -24.51 0.86 -20.90
N ILE A 266 -25.75 1.08 -20.45
CA ILE A 266 -26.79 0.05 -20.39
C ILE A 266 -28.08 0.65 -20.95
N LEU A 267 -28.76 -0.10 -21.81
CA LEU A 267 -30.10 0.19 -22.29
C LEU A 267 -30.94 -1.08 -22.22
N SER A 268 -31.86 -1.14 -21.25
CA SER A 268 -32.72 -2.31 -21.01
C SER A 268 -31.91 -3.61 -20.80
N PHE A 269 -31.88 -4.49 -21.81
CA PHE A 269 -31.19 -5.79 -21.75
C PHE A 269 -29.81 -5.77 -22.43
N ASP A 270 -29.43 -4.64 -23.03
CA ASP A 270 -28.18 -4.49 -23.75
C ASP A 270 -27.19 -3.66 -22.92
N GLY A 271 -25.95 -4.13 -22.86
CA GLY A 271 -24.83 -3.45 -22.23
C GLY A 271 -23.70 -3.27 -23.22
N GLN A 272 -22.97 -2.17 -23.10
CA GLN A 272 -21.76 -1.90 -23.87
C GLN A 272 -20.65 -1.45 -22.94
N VAL A 273 -19.43 -1.88 -23.25
CA VAL A 273 -18.20 -1.43 -22.58
C VAL A 273 -17.12 -1.20 -23.64
N SER A 274 -16.34 -0.14 -23.49
CA SER A 274 -15.24 0.19 -24.37
C SER A 274 -14.16 0.94 -23.60
N THR A 275 -12.91 0.71 -23.98
CA THR A 275 -11.77 1.45 -23.45
C THR A 275 -11.26 2.40 -24.52
N PHE A 276 -11.07 3.66 -24.17
CA PHE A 276 -10.52 4.69 -25.02
C PHE A 276 -9.21 5.16 -24.41
N VAL A 277 -8.09 4.87 -25.08
CA VAL A 277 -6.77 5.34 -24.66
C VAL A 277 -6.33 6.40 -25.66
N PRO A 278 -6.28 7.69 -25.24
CA PRO A 278 -5.93 8.76 -26.16
C PRO A 278 -4.58 8.50 -26.83
N TYR A 279 -4.55 8.62 -28.17
CA TYR A 279 -3.36 8.45 -29.02
C TYR A 279 -2.82 7.01 -29.14
N GLU A 280 -3.54 6.00 -28.65
CA GLU A 280 -3.10 4.59 -28.72
C GLU A 280 -4.00 3.67 -29.58
N GLY A 281 -4.98 4.23 -30.31
CA GLY A 281 -5.82 3.51 -31.29
C GLY A 281 -7.26 3.41 -30.86
#